data_AF-A0A523MEC8-F1
#
_entry.id   AF-A0A523MEC8-F1
#
_cell.length_a   1.000
_cell.length_b   1.000
_cell.length_c   1.000
_cell.angle_alpha   90.00
_cell.angle_beta   90.00
_cell.angle_gamma   90.00
#
_symmetry.space_group_name_H-M   'P 1'
#
loop_
_entity.id
_entity.type
_entity.pdbx_description
1 polymer ?
#
loop_
_entity_poly.entity_id
_entity_poly.type
_entity_poly.pdbx_seq_one_letter_code
_entity_poly.pdbx_strand_id
1 'polypeptide(L)'
;MRITLTIPKFVLIAAGIAASVAGFYLAFGVPFVSVEERREWAIGIVTGTSPVDFGALPAEPVLTREDVTDIRAGFVADPFLFEEAGTWYLFFEVLNLANNQGDIAVATST
;
A
#
# COMPACT_ATOMS: atom_id res chain seq x y z
N MET A 1 7.84 -60.32 -14.06
CA MET A 1 7.80 -60.04 -12.61
C MET A 1 7.04 -58.72 -12.42
N ARG A 2 5.82 -58.74 -11.88
CA ARG A 2 5.03 -57.52 -11.59
C ARG A 2 5.22 -57.18 -10.11
N ILE A 3 5.85 -56.03 -9.83
CA ILE A 3 5.96 -55.49 -8.47
C ILE A 3 4.75 -54.58 -8.28
N THR A 4 3.83 -54.98 -7.40
CA THR A 4 2.69 -54.14 -7.03
C THR A 4 3.11 -53.25 -5.88
N LEU A 5 3.28 -51.94 -6.14
CA LEU A 5 3.61 -50.96 -5.11
C LEU A 5 2.32 -50.59 -4.35
N THR A 6 2.14 -51.14 -3.15
CA THR A 6 0.99 -50.84 -2.31
C THR A 6 1.30 -49.61 -1.45
N ILE A 7 0.72 -48.46 -1.79
CA ILE A 7 0.86 -47.26 -0.97
C ILE A 7 -0.04 -47.43 0.28
N PRO A 8 0.51 -47.30 1.50
CA PRO A 8 -0.29 -47.40 2.70
C PRO A 8 -1.34 -46.28 2.76
N LYS A 9 -2.56 -46.61 3.19
CA LYS A 9 -3.69 -45.65 3.25
C LYS A 9 -3.37 -44.40 4.08
N PHE A 10 -2.52 -44.50 5.11
CA PHE A 10 -2.11 -43.35 5.91
C PHE A 10 -1.32 -42.29 5.11
N VAL A 11 -0.56 -42.71 4.08
CA VAL A 11 0.18 -41.79 3.20
C VAL A 11 -0.78 -40.98 2.34
N LEU A 12 -1.84 -41.61 1.82
CA LEU A 12 -2.86 -40.92 1.03
C LEU A 12 -3.66 -39.92 1.88
N ILE A 13 -3.97 -40.29 3.12
CA ILE A 13 -4.65 -39.40 4.07
C ILE A 13 -3.75 -38.19 4.40
N ALA A 14 -2.48 -38.42 4.72
CA ALA A 14 -1.53 -37.35 5.02
C ALA A 14 -1.35 -36.40 3.82
N ALA A 15 -1.25 -36.92 2.60
CA ALA A 15 -1.17 -36.12 1.38
C ALA A 15 -2.44 -35.28 1.15
N GLY A 16 -3.64 -35.85 1.40
CA GLY A 16 -4.90 -35.14 1.29
C GLY A 16 -5.04 -33.99 2.31
N ILE A 17 -4.58 -34.20 3.55
CA ILE A 17 -4.54 -33.16 4.57
C ILE A 17 -3.55 -32.06 4.16
N ALA A 18 -2.34 -32.41 3.73
CA ALA A 18 -1.33 -31.45 3.30
C ALA A 18 -1.82 -30.60 2.11
N ALA A 19 -2.47 -31.22 1.12
CA ALA A 19 -3.05 -30.52 -0.03
C ALA A 19 -4.20 -29.59 0.38
N SER A 20 -5.06 -30.01 1.31
CA SER A 20 -6.15 -29.18 1.82
C SER A 20 -5.63 -27.96 2.59
N VAL A 21 -4.61 -28.17 3.43
CA VAL A 21 -3.96 -27.09 4.19
C VAL A 21 -3.27 -26.11 3.25
N ALA A 22 -2.50 -26.60 2.26
CA ALA A 22 -1.87 -25.75 1.26
C ALA A 22 -2.89 -24.98 0.41
N GLY A 23 -3.96 -25.64 -0.03
CA GLY A 23 -5.05 -24.99 -0.79
C GLY A 23 -5.75 -23.91 0.03
N PHE A 24 -5.98 -24.15 1.32
CA PHE A 24 -6.54 -23.15 2.23
C PHE A 24 -5.60 -21.94 2.38
N TYR A 25 -4.30 -22.16 2.60
CA TYR A 25 -3.32 -21.07 2.68
C TYR A 25 -3.23 -20.26 1.39
N LEU A 26 -3.28 -20.90 0.23
CA LEU A 26 -3.23 -20.21 -1.06
C LEU A 26 -4.51 -19.39 -1.32
N ALA A 27 -5.68 -19.89 -0.93
CA ALA A 27 -6.95 -19.24 -1.17
C ALA A 27 -7.27 -18.13 -0.16
N PHE A 28 -6.89 -18.30 1.11
CA PHE A 28 -7.34 -17.44 2.21
C PHE A 28 -6.19 -16.77 2.98
N GLY A 29 -4.94 -17.07 2.63
CA GLY A 29 -3.78 -16.58 3.36
C GLY A 29 -3.61 -17.25 4.73
N VAL A 30 -2.71 -16.70 5.55
CA VAL A 30 -2.42 -17.20 6.90
C VAL A 30 -3.37 -16.52 7.89
N PRO A 31 -4.22 -17.24 8.63
CA PRO A 31 -5.30 -16.66 9.46
C PRO A 31 -4.86 -15.81 10.69
N PHE A 32 -3.61 -15.37 10.72
CA PHE A 32 -3.00 -14.56 11.79
C PHE A 32 -1.95 -13.58 11.25
N VAL A 33 -1.66 -13.62 9.95
CA VAL A 33 -1.04 -12.52 9.25
C VAL A 33 -2.21 -11.69 8.75
N SER A 34 -2.62 -10.70 9.53
CA SER A 34 -3.49 -9.66 9.00
C SER A 34 -2.78 -9.15 7.75
N VAL A 35 -3.45 -9.19 6.60
CA VAL A 35 -3.14 -8.22 5.54
C VAL A 35 -3.24 -6.89 6.27
N GLU A 36 -2.09 -6.29 6.56
CA GLU A 36 -1.97 -5.02 7.26
C GLU A 36 -3.09 -4.14 6.70
N GLU A 37 -3.99 -3.64 7.55
CA GLU A 37 -4.90 -2.56 7.12
C GLU A 37 -3.99 -1.58 6.44
N ARG A 38 -4.07 -1.47 5.10
CA ARG A 38 -3.12 -0.69 4.33
C ARG A 38 -3.32 0.72 4.83
N ARG A 39 -2.47 1.17 5.75
CA ARG A 39 -2.43 2.56 6.16
C ARG A 39 -1.97 3.28 4.91
N GLU A 40 -2.93 3.86 4.22
CA GLU A 40 -2.65 4.60 3.01
C GLU A 40 -1.92 5.86 3.44
N TRP A 41 -0.70 6.04 2.93
CA TRP A 41 0.03 7.27 3.14
C TRP A 41 -0.75 8.42 2.54
N ALA A 42 -0.85 9.52 3.30
CA ALA A 42 -1.57 10.72 2.93
C ALA A 42 -0.79 11.94 3.41
N ILE A 43 -1.00 13.07 2.74
CA ILE A 43 -0.30 14.32 3.02
C ILE A 43 -1.28 15.29 3.68
N GLY A 44 -0.87 15.87 4.80
CA GLY A 44 -1.55 16.96 5.49
C GLY A 44 -0.71 18.24 5.43
N ILE A 45 -1.37 19.39 5.41
CA ILE A 45 -0.71 20.71 5.52
C ILE A 45 -1.31 21.44 6.73
N VAL A 46 -0.45 22.00 7.56
CA VAL A 46 -0.84 22.80 8.72
C VAL A 46 -0.08 24.12 8.71
N THR A 47 -0.75 25.18 9.18
CA THR A 47 -0.14 26.48 9.38
C THR A 47 0.25 26.65 10.85
N GLY A 48 1.38 27.29 11.10
CA GLY A 48 1.90 27.55 12.44
C GLY A 48 2.76 28.80 12.47
N THR A 49 3.12 29.24 13.67
CA THR A 49 4.04 30.38 13.82
C THR A 49 5.51 29.95 13.66
N SER A 50 5.79 28.65 13.81
CA SER A 50 7.11 28.06 13.60
C SER A 50 7.03 26.59 13.17
N PRO A 51 8.12 25.98 12.68
CA PRO A 51 8.15 24.56 12.30
C PRO A 51 7.94 23.55 13.42
N VAL A 52 7.79 24.01 14.67
CA VAL A 52 7.51 23.16 15.85
C VAL A 52 6.32 23.67 16.66
N ASP A 53 5.72 24.80 16.25
CA ASP A 53 4.54 25.41 16.87
C ASP A 53 3.43 25.48 15.82
N PHE A 54 2.72 24.34 15.71
CA PHE A 54 1.63 24.15 14.78
C PHE A 54 0.31 24.55 15.45
N GLY A 55 -0.63 25.09 14.66
CA GLY A 55 -2.00 25.27 15.12
C GLY A 55 -2.74 23.95 15.32
N ALA A 56 -4.08 24.02 15.39
CA ALA A 56 -4.90 22.81 15.38
C ALA A 56 -4.66 22.02 14.08
N LEU A 57 -4.43 20.72 14.22
CA LEU A 57 -4.30 19.83 13.07
C LEU A 57 -5.66 19.69 12.38
N PRO A 58 -5.70 19.74 11.03
CA PRO A 58 -6.91 19.42 10.29
C PRO A 58 -7.31 17.95 10.52
N ALA A 59 -8.62 17.69 10.45
CA ALA A 59 -9.16 16.34 10.67
C ALA A 59 -8.86 15.39 9.49
N GLU A 60 -8.75 15.94 8.28
CA GLU A 60 -8.61 15.20 7.03
C GLU A 60 -7.29 15.56 6.34
N PRO A 61 -6.68 14.61 5.60
CA PRO A 61 -5.55 14.90 4.73
C PRO A 61 -5.96 15.85 3.60
N VAL A 62 -4.98 16.59 3.06
CA VAL A 62 -5.20 17.47 1.90
C VAL A 62 -4.95 16.77 0.57
N LEU A 63 -4.22 15.64 0.58
CA LEU A 63 -3.92 14.85 -0.60
C LEU A 63 -3.75 13.37 -0.24
N THR A 64 -4.49 12.51 -0.92
CA THR A 64 -4.34 11.04 -0.87
C THR A 64 -3.98 10.50 -2.26
N ARG A 65 -3.74 9.20 -2.36
CA ARG A 65 -3.48 8.54 -3.65
C ARG A 65 -4.68 8.61 -4.61
N GLU A 66 -5.90 8.78 -4.10
CA GLU A 66 -7.13 8.93 -4.88
C GLU A 66 -7.19 10.26 -5.63
N ASP A 67 -6.51 11.29 -5.13
CA ASP A 67 -6.48 12.62 -5.74
C ASP A 67 -5.52 12.69 -6.95
N VAL A 68 -4.68 11.67 -7.15
CA VAL A 68 -3.81 11.54 -8.32
C VAL A 68 -4.63 11.10 -9.52
N THR A 69 -4.71 11.92 -10.57
CA THR A 69 -5.65 11.74 -11.68
C THR A 69 -5.03 11.25 -12.99
N ASP A 70 -3.71 11.32 -13.13
CA ASP A 70 -2.97 11.03 -14.35
C ASP A 70 -2.33 9.63 -14.38
N ILE A 71 -2.05 9.05 -13.21
CA ILE A 71 -1.55 7.68 -13.05
C ILE A 71 -2.28 6.91 -11.95
N ARG A 72 -2.16 5.58 -11.97
CA ARG A 72 -2.65 4.74 -10.87
C ARG A 72 -1.65 4.77 -9.70
N ALA A 73 -1.90 5.64 -8.73
CA ALA A 73 -1.05 5.78 -7.55
C ALA A 73 -1.26 4.64 -6.53
N GLY A 74 -0.15 4.10 -6.03
CA GLY A 74 -0.13 3.14 -4.93
C GLY A 74 -0.08 3.81 -3.56
N PHE A 75 0.58 4.96 -3.47
CA PHE A 75 0.64 5.84 -2.31
C PHE A 75 1.16 7.23 -2.72
N VAL A 76 1.11 8.18 -1.80
CA VAL A 76 1.75 9.52 -1.88
C VAL A 76 2.59 9.77 -0.62
N ALA A 77 3.75 10.40 -0.73
CA ALA A 77 4.67 10.61 0.41
C ALA A 77 5.61 11.81 0.21
N ASP A 78 6.38 12.13 1.25
CA ASP A 78 7.53 13.06 1.23
C ASP A 78 7.25 14.41 0.54
N PRO A 79 6.33 15.25 1.10
CA PRO A 79 5.96 16.51 0.51
C PRO A 79 7.06 17.57 0.58
N PHE A 80 7.20 18.35 -0.49
CA PHE A 80 7.97 19.59 -0.56
C PHE A 80 7.08 20.72 -1.07
N LEU A 81 6.87 21.74 -0.25
CA LEU A 81 6.00 22.86 -0.58
C LEU A 81 6.81 24.08 -1.02
N PHE A 82 6.43 24.66 -2.16
CA PHE A 82 7.04 25.85 -2.76
C PHE A 82 5.94 26.83 -3.19
N GLU A 83 6.20 28.13 -3.09
CA GLU A 83 5.27 29.17 -3.54
C GLU A 83 6.00 30.12 -4.48
N GLU A 84 5.37 30.40 -5.62
CA GLU A 84 5.86 31.39 -6.57
C GLU A 84 4.69 32.11 -7.24
N ALA A 85 4.73 33.45 -7.18
CA ALA A 85 3.79 34.34 -7.84
C ALA A 85 2.30 34.08 -7.51
N GLY A 86 2.00 33.73 -6.27
CA GLY A 86 0.65 33.43 -5.79
C GLY A 86 0.18 32.01 -6.10
N THR A 87 1.07 31.14 -6.59
CA THR A 87 0.77 29.73 -6.84
C THR A 87 1.57 28.84 -5.89
N TRP A 88 0.87 27.97 -5.19
CA TRP A 88 1.46 26.90 -4.40
C TRP A 88 1.75 25.69 -5.29
N TYR A 89 2.95 25.15 -5.16
CA TYR A 89 3.41 23.91 -5.77
C TYR A 89 3.75 22.93 -4.66
N LEU A 90 3.05 21.80 -4.62
CA LEU A 90 3.34 20.68 -3.73
C LEU A 90 3.97 19.57 -4.55
N PHE A 91 5.28 19.39 -4.42
CA PHE A 91 5.98 18.22 -4.97
C PHE A 91 5.90 17.07 -3.97
N PHE A 92 5.76 15.83 -4.44
CA PHE A 92 5.65 14.65 -3.57
C PHE A 92 6.08 13.38 -4.32
N GLU A 93 6.47 12.34 -3.57
CA GLU A 93 6.68 11.01 -4.11
C GLU A 93 5.33 10.33 -4.38
N VAL A 94 5.21 9.67 -5.54
CA VAL A 94 4.09 8.80 -5.87
C VAL A 94 4.60 7.44 -6.34
N LEU A 95 4.00 6.35 -5.85
CA LEU A 95 4.25 5.02 -6.41
C LEU A 95 3.39 4.79 -7.65
N ASN A 96 4.00 4.72 -8.81
CA ASN A 96 3.32 4.37 -10.05
C ASN A 96 3.08 2.86 -10.14
N LEU A 97 1.82 2.43 -10.05
CA LEU A 97 1.48 1.00 -10.08
C LEU A 97 1.61 0.36 -11.47
N ALA A 98 1.82 1.13 -12.54
CA ALA A 98 2.01 0.57 -13.88
C ALA A 98 3.38 -0.12 -14.02
N ASN A 99 4.41 0.40 -13.35
CA ASN A 99 5.79 -0.06 -13.42
C ASN A 99 6.42 -0.33 -12.05
N ASN A 100 5.70 -0.07 -10.95
CA ASN A 100 6.14 -0.22 -9.57
C ASN A 100 7.39 0.63 -9.24
N GLN A 101 7.44 1.85 -9.80
CA GLN A 101 8.51 2.83 -9.60
C GLN A 101 8.01 4.02 -8.77
N GLY A 102 8.87 4.57 -7.92
CA GLY A 102 8.64 5.88 -7.27
C GLY A 102 8.97 7.01 -8.24
N ASP A 103 8.03 7.94 -8.43
CA ASP A 103 8.14 9.11 -9.29
C ASP A 103 7.90 10.39 -8.48
N ILE A 104 8.39 11.54 -8.97
CA ILE A 104 8.10 12.86 -8.37
C ILE A 104 6.91 13.47 -9.11
N ALA A 105 5.82 13.72 -8.38
CA ALA A 105 4.63 14.40 -8.86
C ALA A 105 4.55 15.85 -8.37
N VAL A 106 3.63 16.63 -8.95
CA VAL A 106 3.34 18.00 -8.52
C VAL A 106 1.83 18.26 -8.53
N ALA A 107 1.33 18.89 -7.47
CA ALA A 107 -0.01 19.47 -7.39
C ALA A 107 0.07 20.99 -7.19
N THR A 108 -0.92 21.74 -7.71
CA THR A 108 -0.91 23.21 -7.67
C THR A 108 -2.19 23.79 -7.09
N SER A 109 -2.09 24.92 -6.38
CA SER A 109 -3.23 25.70 -5.87
C SER A 109 -2.98 27.21 -6.00
N THR A 110 -4.02 27.98 -6.35
CA THR A 110 -4.01 29.46 -6.48
C THR A 110 -4.96 30.12 -5.51
#